data_AF-A0A8H5ARM7-F1
#
_entry.id   AF-A0A8H5ARM7-F1
#
_cell.length_a   1.000
_cell.length_b   1.000
_cell.length_c   1.000
_cell.angle_alpha   90.00
_cell.angle_beta   90.00
_cell.angle_gamma   90.00
#
_symmetry.space_group_name_H-M   'P 1'
#
loop_
_entity.id
_entity.type
_entity.pdbx_description
1 polymer ?
#
loop_
_entity_poly.entity_id
_entity_poly.type
_entity_poly.pdbx_seq_one_letter_code
_entity_poly.pdbx_strand_id
1 'polypeptide(L)'
;MNIVFNSKSQESIMNTLLKMEMLHQLTQKTQQAVQVGLMLWSKKVLMHTMPSAGVEALTFDQSDHVNDIPWVELLGASNEAALSALDPSELKDNQRRAYDIVTWHLDQTIANKDPPPLRLFIQGEGGTGKSKVIQTITQEFAAKGQAHTLLMAAYTGIAASLIDGKTTHIIGAISVGAKDSHKMSPDAKAKLQEIWKPILYLIIDEISMIGKIFWALLSRNISIGKEASPTNWPDMLFRGINIIICGDFHQFPPVASAKSQALYYPTSLEYDTTESQIGWAIYEEFTTVVTLKEQMHVTDLEWLRFLQHLRFGQVEVDNINMLRTLIVTKDLEDGVDFAKEPWQNAALVTPRHGVRRWWNEAAVWKKCRETGHQLYICQATDTIKGKPLTMKEQYFLESRNFTETGQRT
;
A
#
# COMPACT_ATOMS: atom_id res chain seq x y z
N MET A 1 -44.04 26.05 33.76
CA MET A 1 -44.48 25.43 32.49
C MET A 1 -43.87 24.03 32.46
N ASN A 2 -44.62 23.02 32.85
CA ASN A 2 -44.15 21.64 32.92
C ASN A 2 -44.16 21.05 31.50
N ILE A 3 -42.98 20.75 30.96
CA ILE A 3 -42.86 20.06 29.67
C ILE A 3 -42.84 18.56 29.96
N VAL A 4 -43.98 17.90 29.71
CA VAL A 4 -44.12 16.45 29.76
C VAL A 4 -43.69 15.92 28.38
N PHE A 5 -42.59 15.18 28.32
CA PHE A 5 -42.19 14.47 27.11
C PHE A 5 -42.97 13.16 26.96
N ASN A 6 -43.46 12.91 25.75
CA ASN A 6 -44.12 11.65 25.39
C ASN A 6 -43.11 10.49 25.52
N SER A 7 -43.48 9.42 26.22
CA SER A 7 -42.60 8.29 26.57
C SER A 7 -41.95 7.63 25.36
N LYS A 8 -42.60 7.65 24.19
CA LYS A 8 -42.04 7.08 22.94
C LYS A 8 -40.90 7.92 22.34
N SER A 9 -40.86 9.24 22.55
CA SER A 9 -39.76 10.08 22.03
C SER A 9 -38.52 10.04 22.93
N GLN A 10 -38.69 9.83 24.24
CA GLN A 10 -37.57 9.67 25.16
C GLN A 10 -36.85 8.33 24.94
N GLU A 11 -37.58 7.25 24.63
CA GLU A 11 -37.01 5.94 24.36
C GLU A 11 -36.20 5.91 23.05
N SER A 12 -36.65 6.65 22.01
CA SER A 12 -35.92 6.79 20.74
C SER A 12 -34.65 7.63 20.89
N ILE A 13 -34.69 8.71 21.68
CA ILE A 13 -33.52 9.56 21.94
C ILE A 13 -32.52 8.83 22.83
N MET A 14 -32.99 8.13 23.87
CA MET A 14 -32.14 7.28 24.71
C MET A 14 -31.52 6.13 23.92
N ASN A 15 -32.25 5.46 23.03
CA ASN A 15 -31.67 4.41 22.19
C ASN A 15 -30.67 4.94 21.15
N THR A 16 -30.82 6.18 20.70
CA THR A 16 -29.86 6.84 19.79
C THR A 16 -28.61 7.28 20.54
N LEU A 17 -28.76 7.82 21.76
CA LEU A 17 -27.66 8.16 22.66
C LEU A 17 -26.92 6.90 23.12
N LEU A 18 -27.62 5.82 23.49
CA LEU A 18 -27.01 4.52 23.83
C LEU A 18 -26.27 3.90 22.64
N LYS A 19 -26.77 4.05 21.41
CA LYS A 19 -26.07 3.59 20.20
C LYS A 19 -24.84 4.43 19.90
N MET A 20 -24.89 5.74 20.07
CA MET A 20 -23.72 6.63 19.91
C MET A 20 -22.69 6.42 21.01
N GLU A 21 -23.12 6.20 22.25
CA GLU A 21 -22.27 5.93 23.40
C GLU A 21 -21.68 4.51 23.33
N MET A 22 -22.42 3.52 22.82
CA MET A 22 -21.86 2.21 22.45
C MET A 22 -20.86 2.30 21.30
N LEU A 23 -21.13 3.09 20.25
CA LEU A 23 -20.18 3.26 19.14
C LEU A 23 -18.91 3.95 19.63
N HIS A 24 -19.05 4.98 20.47
CA HIS A 24 -17.94 5.72 21.07
C HIS A 24 -17.16 4.84 22.06
N GLN A 25 -17.83 4.02 22.87
CA GLN A 25 -17.19 3.02 23.73
C GLN A 25 -16.54 1.88 22.93
N LEU A 26 -17.07 1.49 21.77
CA LEU A 26 -16.46 0.50 20.87
C LEU A 26 -15.24 1.08 20.14
N THR A 27 -15.26 2.35 19.74
CA THR A 27 -14.09 3.05 19.17
C THR A 27 -13.02 3.32 20.21
N GLN A 28 -13.40 3.75 21.42
CA GLN A 28 -12.47 3.90 22.54
C GLN A 28 -11.94 2.55 23.04
N LYS A 29 -12.73 1.48 23.06
CA LYS A 29 -12.26 0.12 23.41
C LYS A 29 -11.40 -0.51 22.31
N THR A 30 -11.61 -0.21 21.03
CA THR A 30 -10.68 -0.64 19.96
C THR A 30 -9.37 0.15 19.98
N GLN A 31 -9.40 1.44 20.36
CA GLN A 31 -8.18 2.21 20.62
C GLN A 31 -7.47 1.80 21.93
N GLN A 32 -8.20 1.53 23.02
CA GLN A 32 -7.62 1.03 24.28
C GLN A 32 -7.19 -0.44 24.20
N ALA A 33 -7.80 -1.29 23.37
CA ALA A 33 -7.32 -2.66 23.13
C ALA A 33 -5.99 -2.70 22.36
N VAL A 34 -5.59 -1.59 21.73
CA VAL A 34 -4.27 -1.40 21.13
C VAL A 34 -3.25 -0.89 22.17
N GLN A 35 -3.69 -0.30 23.29
CA GLN A 35 -2.81 0.34 24.29
C GLN A 35 -2.74 -0.41 25.65
N VAL A 36 -3.72 -1.25 26.01
CA VAL A 36 -3.80 -1.92 27.33
C VAL A 36 -3.41 -3.42 27.29
N GLY A 37 -3.21 -3.99 26.10
CA GLY A 37 -2.70 -5.36 25.93
C GLY A 37 -1.24 -5.57 26.38
N LEU A 38 -0.59 -4.54 26.90
CA LEU A 38 0.80 -4.54 27.35
C LEU A 38 0.98 -4.58 28.88
N MET A 39 -0.10 -4.75 29.67
CA MET A 39 0.00 -4.62 31.13
C MET A 39 -0.60 -5.75 31.98
N LEU A 40 -0.85 -6.93 31.41
CA LEU A 40 -1.18 -8.12 32.21
C LEU A 40 -0.64 -9.39 31.53
N TRP A 41 0.65 -9.69 31.71
CA TRP A 41 1.16 -11.07 31.77
C TRP A 41 2.38 -11.10 32.69
N SER A 42 2.09 -11.07 34.00
CA SER A 42 3.04 -11.45 35.05
C SER A 42 2.88 -12.95 35.30
N LYS A 43 3.99 -13.68 35.16
CA LYS A 43 4.28 -15.01 35.71
C LYS A 43 3.25 -16.12 35.46
N LYS A 44 3.54 -16.96 34.47
CA LYS A 44 3.62 -18.41 34.70
C LYS A 44 4.71 -19.02 33.83
N VAL A 45 5.81 -19.34 34.52
CA VAL A 45 6.86 -20.25 34.11
C VAL A 45 6.21 -21.57 33.70
N LEU A 46 6.47 -22.00 32.46
CA LEU A 46 6.46 -23.41 32.08
C LEU A 46 7.79 -23.69 31.40
N MET A 47 8.77 -24.03 32.24
CA MET A 47 9.93 -24.81 31.83
C MET A 47 9.41 -26.10 31.18
N HIS A 48 9.57 -26.24 29.87
CA HIS A 48 9.84 -27.55 29.31
C HIS A 48 11.34 -27.67 29.13
N THR A 49 11.93 -28.43 30.05
CA THR A 49 13.27 -29.01 29.97
C THR A 49 13.48 -29.68 28.62
N MET A 50 14.36 -29.13 27.79
CA MET A 50 14.98 -29.90 26.71
C MET A 50 15.97 -30.90 27.33
N PRO A 51 16.07 -32.15 26.84
CA PRO A 51 17.10 -33.07 27.30
C PRO A 51 18.47 -32.55 26.86
N SER A 52 19.40 -32.53 27.81
CA SER A 52 20.82 -32.34 27.59
C SER A 52 21.37 -33.38 26.59
N ALA A 53 21.80 -32.95 25.41
CA ALA A 53 22.70 -33.69 24.55
C ALA A 53 23.52 -32.74 23.68
N GLY A 54 24.84 -32.72 23.90
CA GLY A 54 25.88 -32.33 22.94
C GLY A 54 25.85 -30.89 22.44
N VAL A 55 26.60 -30.01 23.09
CA VAL A 55 27.20 -28.85 22.40
C VAL A 55 28.34 -29.41 21.54
N GLU A 56 28.07 -29.73 20.28
CA GLU A 56 29.14 -29.79 19.28
C GLU A 56 29.34 -28.38 18.74
N ALA A 57 30.47 -27.79 19.13
CA ALA A 57 30.98 -26.57 18.52
C ALA A 57 31.35 -26.90 17.06
N LEU A 58 30.56 -26.40 16.10
CA LEU A 58 31.00 -26.33 14.71
C LEU A 58 32.08 -25.24 14.63
N THR A 59 33.34 -25.68 14.58
CA THR A 59 34.50 -24.85 14.30
C THR A 59 34.40 -24.30 12.88
N PHE A 60 34.38 -22.97 12.74
CA PHE A 60 34.52 -22.31 11.44
C PHE A 60 35.96 -22.51 10.94
N ASP A 61 36.11 -23.21 9.82
CA ASP A 61 37.32 -23.19 9.01
C ASP A 61 37.39 -21.83 8.28
N GLN A 62 38.53 -21.14 8.39
CA GLN A 62 38.75 -19.81 7.80
C GLN A 62 39.23 -19.87 6.34
N SER A 63 38.96 -20.96 5.61
CA SER A 63 39.42 -21.14 4.23
C SER A 63 38.33 -21.09 3.14
N ASP A 64 37.07 -20.81 3.49
CA ASP A 64 36.01 -20.65 2.49
C ASP A 64 36.08 -19.27 1.81
N HIS A 65 36.68 -19.26 0.62
CA HIS A 65 36.74 -18.10 -0.27
C HIS A 65 35.32 -17.66 -0.69
N VAL A 66 35.08 -16.34 -0.66
CA VAL A 66 33.80 -15.65 -0.97
C VAL A 66 33.22 -15.95 -2.38
N ASN A 67 33.97 -16.63 -3.25
CA ASN A 67 33.57 -16.91 -4.63
C ASN A 67 32.83 -18.26 -4.82
N ASP A 68 32.77 -19.13 -3.81
CA ASP A 68 32.16 -20.46 -3.91
C ASP A 68 30.85 -20.61 -3.11
N ILE A 69 30.16 -19.50 -2.80
CA ILE A 69 28.82 -19.56 -2.22
C ILE A 69 27.86 -20.06 -3.32
N PRO A 70 27.17 -21.22 -3.16
CA PRO A 70 26.16 -21.65 -4.10
C PRO A 70 25.04 -20.61 -4.13
N TRP A 71 24.84 -19.96 -5.28
CA TRP A 71 23.71 -19.07 -5.48
C TRP A 71 22.43 -19.90 -5.43
N VAL A 72 21.58 -19.64 -4.44
CA VAL A 72 20.23 -20.20 -4.39
C VAL A 72 19.40 -19.42 -5.40
N GLU A 73 19.12 -20.03 -6.54
CA GLU A 73 18.08 -19.57 -7.45
C GLU A 73 16.74 -19.76 -6.71
N LEU A 74 16.06 -18.65 -6.42
CA LEU A 74 14.72 -18.64 -5.84
C LEU A 74 13.73 -19.23 -6.86
N LEU A 75 13.74 -20.56 -6.97
CA LEU A 75 12.75 -21.31 -7.73
C LEU A 75 11.42 -21.21 -6.99
N GLY A 76 10.61 -20.22 -7.40
CA GLY A 76 9.24 -20.06 -6.92
C GLY A 76 9.04 -18.97 -5.87
N ALA A 77 9.66 -17.81 -6.02
CA ALA A 77 8.83 -16.62 -5.85
C ALA A 77 7.68 -16.82 -6.84
N SER A 78 6.44 -16.93 -6.36
CA SER A 78 5.30 -16.65 -7.22
C SER A 78 5.58 -15.25 -7.76
N ASN A 79 6.16 -15.16 -8.94
CA ASN A 79 6.03 -13.96 -9.75
C ASN A 79 4.52 -13.82 -9.84
N GLU A 80 3.94 -12.91 -9.05
CA GLU A 80 2.67 -12.31 -9.40
C GLU A 80 2.95 -11.70 -10.76
N ALA A 81 2.76 -12.51 -11.80
CA ALA A 81 3.11 -12.14 -13.15
C ALA A 81 2.39 -10.84 -13.43
N ALA A 82 3.12 -9.84 -13.94
CA ALA A 82 2.51 -8.60 -14.41
C ALA A 82 1.27 -8.98 -15.22
N LEU A 83 0.10 -8.46 -14.85
CA LEU A 83 -1.13 -8.92 -15.49
C LEU A 83 -1.02 -8.70 -17.02
N SER A 84 -1.62 -9.58 -17.80
CA SER A 84 -1.65 -9.41 -19.26
C SER A 84 -2.51 -8.20 -19.63
N ALA A 85 -2.12 -7.40 -20.61
CA ALA A 85 -3.05 -6.40 -21.11
C ALA A 85 -4.21 -7.07 -21.89
N LEU A 86 -5.25 -6.27 -22.14
CA LEU A 86 -6.38 -6.65 -22.97
C LEU A 86 -6.23 -6.03 -24.36
N ASP A 87 -6.91 -6.61 -25.35
CA ASP A 87 -7.15 -5.87 -26.60
C ASP A 87 -8.01 -4.63 -26.28
N PRO A 88 -7.69 -3.43 -26.82
CA PRO A 88 -8.48 -2.22 -26.58
C PRO A 88 -9.98 -2.35 -26.90
N SER A 89 -10.38 -3.31 -27.75
CA SER A 89 -11.77 -3.63 -28.06
C SER A 89 -12.52 -4.37 -26.95
N GLU A 90 -11.79 -5.00 -26.02
CA GLU A 90 -12.36 -5.71 -24.87
C GLU A 90 -12.56 -4.80 -23.64
N LEU A 91 -12.02 -3.57 -23.68
CA LEU A 91 -12.21 -2.58 -22.63
C LEU A 91 -13.67 -2.13 -22.54
N LYS A 92 -14.19 -2.06 -21.30
CA LYS A 92 -15.52 -1.49 -21.03
C LYS A 92 -15.57 0.01 -21.32
N ASP A 93 -16.75 0.59 -21.47
CA ASP A 93 -16.94 1.97 -21.92
C ASP A 93 -16.06 3.00 -21.19
N ASN A 94 -16.04 3.00 -19.86
CA ASN A 94 -15.21 3.94 -19.09
C ASN A 94 -13.73 3.55 -19.05
N GLN A 95 -13.40 2.26 -19.14
CA GLN A 95 -12.02 1.80 -19.29
C GLN A 95 -11.44 2.27 -20.64
N ARG A 96 -12.22 2.08 -21.70
CA ARG A 96 -11.93 2.52 -23.06
C ARG A 96 -11.81 4.03 -23.13
N ARG A 97 -12.70 4.78 -22.46
CA ARG A 97 -12.62 6.24 -22.38
C ARG A 97 -11.31 6.72 -21.75
N ALA A 98 -10.89 6.11 -20.64
CA ALA A 98 -9.62 6.44 -20.01
C ALA A 98 -8.44 6.14 -20.95
N TYR A 99 -8.46 4.99 -21.61
CA TYR A 99 -7.48 4.61 -22.63
C TYR A 99 -7.44 5.64 -23.78
N ASP A 100 -8.58 5.97 -24.39
CA ASP A 100 -8.68 6.90 -25.53
C ASP A 100 -8.16 8.30 -25.20
N ILE A 101 -8.41 8.81 -23.98
CA ILE A 101 -7.87 10.11 -23.55
C ILE A 101 -6.35 10.08 -23.55
N VAL A 102 -5.76 9.03 -22.98
CA VAL A 102 -4.30 8.91 -22.86
C VAL A 102 -3.65 8.69 -24.23
N THR A 103 -4.24 7.82 -25.07
CA THR A 103 -3.69 7.51 -26.40
C THR A 103 -3.82 8.69 -27.35
N TRP A 104 -4.94 9.42 -27.32
CA TRP A 104 -5.10 10.65 -28.09
C TRP A 104 -4.06 11.70 -27.69
N HIS A 105 -3.82 11.86 -26.38
CA HIS A 105 -2.82 12.81 -25.87
C HIS A 105 -1.40 12.40 -26.28
N LEU A 106 -1.08 11.11 -26.23
CA LEU A 106 0.16 10.54 -26.74
C LEU A 106 0.34 10.85 -28.23
N ASP A 107 -0.71 10.67 -29.04
CA ASP A 107 -0.65 10.95 -30.48
C ASP A 107 -0.40 12.43 -30.78
N GLN A 108 -1.01 13.35 -30.02
CA GLN A 108 -0.71 14.78 -30.16
C GLN A 108 0.73 15.10 -29.75
N THR A 109 1.25 14.42 -28.73
CA THR A 109 2.63 14.60 -28.24
C THR A 109 3.64 14.11 -29.28
N ILE A 110 3.44 12.90 -29.84
CA ILE A 110 4.30 12.34 -30.90
C ILE A 110 4.25 13.21 -32.16
N ALA A 111 3.08 13.78 -32.47
CA ALA A 111 2.92 14.72 -33.58
C ALA A 111 3.50 16.13 -33.33
N ASN A 112 4.19 16.36 -32.20
CA ASN A 112 4.76 17.64 -31.78
C ASN A 112 3.75 18.80 -31.75
N LYS A 113 2.49 18.51 -31.41
CA LYS A 113 1.43 19.51 -31.28
C LYS A 113 1.36 20.18 -29.90
N ASP A 114 2.23 19.77 -28.98
CA ASP A 114 2.37 20.30 -27.62
C ASP A 114 1.02 20.49 -26.88
N PRO A 115 0.25 19.40 -26.66
CA PRO A 115 -0.99 19.50 -25.91
C PRO A 115 -0.72 19.96 -24.47
N PRO A 116 -1.69 20.65 -23.81
CA PRO A 116 -1.57 21.01 -22.39
C PRO A 116 -1.31 19.77 -21.52
N PRO A 117 -0.48 19.85 -20.46
CA PRO A 117 -0.13 18.69 -19.66
C PRO A 117 -1.34 17.93 -19.12
N LEU A 118 -1.36 16.62 -19.36
CA LEU A 118 -2.46 15.75 -18.92
C LEU A 118 -2.51 15.66 -17.40
N ARG A 119 -3.70 15.84 -16.83
CA ARG A 119 -4.05 15.65 -15.41
C ARG A 119 -5.29 14.77 -15.33
N LEU A 120 -5.09 13.46 -15.44
CA LEU A 120 -6.17 12.48 -15.48
C LEU A 120 -6.25 11.71 -14.16
N PHE A 121 -7.46 11.58 -13.61
CA PHE A 121 -7.74 10.66 -12.51
C PHE A 121 -8.64 9.51 -12.99
N ILE A 122 -8.11 8.29 -12.96
CA ILE A 122 -8.86 7.05 -13.17
C ILE A 122 -9.29 6.53 -11.81
N GLN A 123 -10.54 6.81 -11.45
CA GLN A 123 -11.14 6.36 -10.20
C GLN A 123 -11.92 5.07 -10.43
N GLY A 124 -11.92 4.15 -9.47
CA GLY A 124 -12.79 2.99 -9.55
C GLY A 124 -12.64 2.07 -8.36
N GLU A 125 -13.69 1.34 -8.02
CA GLU A 125 -13.68 0.40 -6.90
C GLU A 125 -12.66 -0.74 -7.10
N GLY A 126 -12.32 -1.46 -6.03
CA GLY A 126 -11.55 -2.70 -6.14
C GLY A 126 -12.21 -3.64 -7.14
N GLY A 127 -11.44 -4.19 -8.09
CA GLY A 127 -11.95 -5.10 -9.12
C GLY A 127 -12.60 -4.45 -10.36
N THR A 128 -12.63 -3.13 -10.49
CA THR A 128 -13.14 -2.44 -11.69
C THR A 128 -12.21 -2.46 -12.91
N GLY A 129 -11.05 -3.14 -12.81
CA GLY A 129 -10.12 -3.31 -13.92
C GLY A 129 -9.10 -2.16 -14.12
N LYS A 130 -8.88 -1.29 -13.13
CA LYS A 130 -7.87 -0.20 -13.20
C LYS A 130 -6.50 -0.68 -13.69
N SER A 131 -5.94 -1.73 -13.08
CA SER A 131 -4.63 -2.26 -13.44
C SER A 131 -4.58 -2.82 -14.88
N LYS A 132 -5.70 -3.37 -15.39
CA LYS A 132 -5.81 -3.79 -16.80
C LYS A 132 -5.80 -2.61 -17.76
N VAL A 133 -6.44 -1.49 -17.40
CA VAL A 133 -6.37 -0.24 -18.18
C VAL A 133 -4.92 0.27 -18.23
N ILE A 134 -4.23 0.31 -17.08
CA ILE A 134 -2.82 0.73 -17.00
C ILE A 134 -1.96 -0.10 -17.96
N GLN A 135 -2.10 -1.43 -17.93
CA GLN A 135 -1.30 -2.31 -18.79
C GLN A 135 -1.61 -2.15 -20.27
N THR A 136 -2.89 -1.93 -20.61
CA THR A 136 -3.31 -1.70 -22.00
C THR A 136 -2.73 -0.38 -22.53
N ILE A 137 -2.69 0.67 -21.69
CA ILE A 137 -1.96 1.91 -21.99
C ILE A 137 -0.47 1.63 -22.16
N THR A 138 0.15 0.88 -21.24
CA THR A 138 1.59 0.57 -21.31
C THR A 138 1.96 -0.16 -22.59
N GLN A 139 1.14 -1.12 -23.04
CA GLN A 139 1.35 -1.79 -24.32
C GLN A 139 1.19 -0.85 -25.51
N GLU A 140 0.26 0.08 -25.47
CA GLU A 140 0.12 1.09 -26.52
C GLU A 140 1.39 1.97 -26.63
N PHE A 141 1.94 2.41 -25.49
CA PHE A 141 3.20 3.14 -25.47
C PHE A 141 4.33 2.31 -26.10
N ALA A 142 4.41 1.02 -25.79
CA ALA A 142 5.38 0.12 -26.40
C ALA A 142 5.17 -0.05 -27.91
N ALA A 143 3.93 -0.25 -28.35
CA ALA A 143 3.56 -0.38 -29.76
C ALA A 143 3.93 0.87 -30.59
N LYS A 144 3.86 2.05 -29.97
CA LYS A 144 4.25 3.33 -30.58
C LYS A 144 5.74 3.67 -30.42
N GLY A 145 6.56 2.76 -29.87
CA GLY A 145 7.99 2.99 -29.62
C GLY A 145 8.28 3.99 -28.51
N GLN A 146 7.29 4.33 -27.70
CA GLN A 146 7.33 5.34 -26.63
C GLN A 146 7.45 4.74 -25.21
N ALA A 147 7.69 3.43 -25.07
CA ALA A 147 7.81 2.77 -23.77
C ALA A 147 8.78 3.48 -22.81
N HIS A 148 9.90 3.98 -23.32
CA HIS A 148 10.93 4.71 -22.56
C HIS A 148 10.48 6.08 -22.02
N THR A 149 9.33 6.59 -22.46
CA THR A 149 8.76 7.87 -22.01
C THR A 149 7.69 7.71 -20.92
N LEU A 150 7.27 6.48 -20.64
CA LEU A 150 6.27 6.17 -19.63
C LEU A 150 6.93 5.60 -18.37
N LEU A 151 6.64 6.20 -17.22
CA LEU A 151 7.03 5.69 -15.92
C LEU A 151 5.77 5.27 -15.16
N MET A 152 5.76 4.03 -14.64
CA MET A 152 4.71 3.53 -13.77
C MET A 152 5.21 3.51 -12.32
N ALA A 153 4.35 3.92 -11.40
CA ALA A 153 4.67 3.93 -9.98
C ALA A 153 3.47 3.60 -9.09
N ALA A 154 3.76 3.17 -7.86
CA ALA A 154 2.74 3.01 -6.82
C ALA A 154 3.34 3.32 -5.44
N TYR A 155 2.50 3.51 -4.43
CA TYR A 155 2.98 3.81 -3.07
C TYR A 155 3.69 2.62 -2.41
N THR A 156 3.16 1.40 -2.59
CA THR A 156 3.70 0.17 -1.99
C THR A 156 4.47 -0.67 -3.02
N GLY A 157 5.44 -1.47 -2.55
CA GLY A 157 6.24 -2.33 -3.42
C GLY A 157 5.41 -3.41 -4.13
N ILE A 158 4.41 -3.98 -3.46
CA ILE A 158 3.52 -5.00 -4.05
C ILE A 158 2.71 -4.38 -5.20
N ALA A 159 2.06 -3.24 -4.97
CA ALA A 159 1.30 -2.55 -6.01
C ALA A 159 2.20 -2.13 -7.19
N ALA A 160 3.42 -1.66 -6.90
CA ALA A 160 4.38 -1.29 -7.94
C ALA A 160 4.77 -2.52 -8.78
N SER A 161 5.00 -3.68 -8.17
CA SER A 161 5.33 -4.92 -8.87
C SER A 161 4.20 -5.39 -9.80
N LEU A 162 2.94 -5.26 -9.38
CA LEU A 162 1.77 -5.69 -10.18
C LEU A 162 1.62 -4.95 -11.51
N ILE A 163 2.16 -3.73 -11.59
CA ILE A 163 2.14 -2.88 -12.79
C ILE A 163 3.53 -2.74 -13.43
N ASP A 164 4.52 -3.55 -13.05
CA ASP A 164 5.91 -3.43 -13.53
C ASP A 164 6.50 -2.01 -13.36
N GLY A 165 6.17 -1.40 -12.22
CA GLY A 165 6.52 -0.04 -11.85
C GLY A 165 7.54 0.05 -10.70
N LYS A 166 7.84 1.29 -10.31
CA LYS A 166 8.71 1.60 -9.16
C LYS A 166 7.92 2.21 -8.01
N THR A 167 8.43 2.15 -6.79
CA THR A 167 7.77 2.86 -5.69
C THR A 167 7.89 4.38 -5.88
N THR A 168 6.88 5.13 -5.43
CA THR A 168 6.91 6.61 -5.46
C THR A 168 8.10 7.19 -4.70
N HIS A 169 8.56 6.49 -3.65
CA HIS A 169 9.76 6.83 -2.91
C HIS A 169 11.03 6.75 -3.78
N ILE A 170 11.15 5.71 -4.63
CA ILE A 170 12.29 5.56 -5.55
C ILE A 170 12.28 6.67 -6.60
N ILE A 171 11.15 6.86 -7.29
CA ILE A 171 11.09 7.82 -8.41
C ILE A 171 11.20 9.27 -7.95
N GLY A 172 10.85 9.55 -6.69
CA GLY A 172 11.01 10.86 -6.06
C GLY A 172 12.32 11.04 -5.29
N ALA A 173 13.15 9.99 -5.14
CA ALA A 173 14.27 9.96 -4.20
C ALA A 173 13.89 10.48 -2.80
N ILE A 174 12.74 10.04 -2.28
CA ILE A 174 12.19 10.46 -0.99
C ILE A 174 12.56 9.39 0.05
N SER A 175 13.38 9.78 1.03
CA SER A 175 13.77 8.92 2.14
C SER A 175 12.63 8.78 3.16
N VAL A 176 12.38 7.55 3.60
CA VAL A 176 11.41 7.26 4.67
C VAL A 176 11.88 7.91 5.98
N GLY A 177 11.07 8.78 6.57
CA GLY A 177 11.35 9.42 7.87
C GLY A 177 12.30 10.63 7.82
N ALA A 178 12.64 11.14 6.64
CA ALA A 178 13.40 12.38 6.54
C ALA A 178 12.51 13.57 6.98
N LYS A 179 12.76 14.09 8.18
CA LYS A 179 12.28 15.40 8.61
C LYS A 179 13.04 16.44 7.79
N ASP A 180 12.37 17.11 6.87
CA ASP A 180 12.80 18.37 6.25
C ASP A 180 14.23 18.43 5.71
N SER A 181 14.68 17.44 4.93
CA SER A 181 15.84 17.66 4.07
C SER A 181 15.38 18.26 2.74
N HIS A 182 15.08 19.56 2.72
CA HIS A 182 14.95 20.34 1.48
C HIS A 182 16.22 20.29 0.60
N LYS A 183 17.32 19.76 1.13
CA LYS A 183 18.59 19.56 0.42
C LYS A 183 18.73 18.13 -0.05
N MET A 184 18.57 17.94 -1.34
CA MET A 184 18.91 16.72 -2.06
C MET A 184 20.43 16.65 -2.26
N SER A 185 21.05 15.48 -2.08
CA SER A 185 22.47 15.32 -2.37
C SER A 185 22.73 15.45 -3.89
N PRO A 186 23.94 15.86 -4.32
CA PRO A 186 24.29 15.90 -5.74
C PRO A 186 24.07 14.56 -6.44
N ASP A 187 24.44 13.45 -5.79
CA ASP A 187 24.26 12.10 -6.34
C ASP A 187 22.77 11.72 -6.50
N ALA A 188 21.93 12.07 -5.52
CA ALA A 188 20.49 11.83 -5.62
C ALA A 188 19.87 12.69 -6.73
N LYS A 189 20.32 13.94 -6.88
CA LYS A 189 19.91 14.82 -7.96
C LYS A 189 20.30 14.25 -9.33
N ALA A 190 21.55 13.80 -9.49
CA ALA A 190 22.01 13.20 -10.73
C ALA A 190 21.20 11.95 -11.11
N LYS A 191 20.96 11.05 -10.15
CA LYS A 191 20.10 9.86 -10.35
C LYS A 191 18.67 10.23 -10.74
N LEU A 192 18.07 11.24 -10.10
CA LEU A 192 16.75 11.73 -10.50
C LEU A 192 16.78 12.28 -11.93
N GLN A 193 17.80 13.05 -12.29
CA GLN A 193 17.92 13.60 -13.64
C GLN A 193 18.03 12.50 -14.70
N GLU A 194 18.79 11.43 -14.43
CA GLU A 194 18.85 10.26 -15.32
C GLU A 194 17.49 9.57 -15.47
N ILE A 195 16.78 9.35 -14.36
CA ILE A 195 15.45 8.73 -14.36
C ILE A 195 14.45 9.58 -15.15
N TRP A 196 14.40 10.89 -14.89
CA TRP A 196 13.35 11.77 -15.40
C TRP A 196 13.64 12.34 -16.79
N LYS A 197 14.89 12.34 -17.27
CA LYS A 197 15.26 12.87 -18.58
C LYS A 197 14.36 12.35 -19.72
N PRO A 198 14.18 11.03 -19.92
CA PRO A 198 13.37 10.53 -21.03
C PRO A 198 11.85 10.55 -20.77
N ILE A 199 11.42 10.73 -19.52
CA ILE A 199 10.03 10.50 -19.12
C ILE A 199 9.14 11.67 -19.51
N LEU A 200 8.01 11.40 -20.15
CA LEU A 200 6.98 12.39 -20.47
C LEU A 200 5.66 12.10 -19.74
N TYR A 201 5.43 10.85 -19.36
CA TYR A 201 4.21 10.37 -18.71
C TYR A 201 4.52 9.63 -17.41
N LEU A 202 3.71 9.89 -16.40
CA LEU A 202 3.75 9.22 -15.11
C LEU A 202 2.37 8.66 -14.77
N ILE A 203 2.27 7.34 -14.60
CA ILE A 203 1.10 6.68 -14.03
C ILE A 203 1.40 6.36 -12.56
N ILE A 204 0.50 6.74 -11.65
CA ILE A 204 0.60 6.41 -10.23
C ILE A 204 -0.62 5.63 -9.79
N ASP A 205 -0.44 4.36 -9.46
CA ASP A 205 -1.48 3.51 -8.87
C ASP A 205 -1.51 3.63 -7.35
N GLU A 206 -2.67 3.32 -6.78
CA GLU A 206 -2.99 3.44 -5.35
C GLU A 206 -2.73 4.86 -4.77
N ILE A 207 -3.23 5.88 -5.47
CA ILE A 207 -3.13 7.29 -5.06
C ILE A 207 -3.73 7.57 -3.66
N SER A 208 -4.63 6.72 -3.17
CA SER A 208 -5.30 6.85 -1.87
C SER A 208 -4.33 6.82 -0.68
N MET A 209 -3.20 6.14 -0.83
CA MET A 209 -2.16 6.04 0.19
C MET A 209 -1.17 7.22 0.17
N ILE A 210 -1.29 8.15 -0.78
CA ILE A 210 -0.41 9.32 -0.89
C ILE A 210 -1.04 10.51 -0.16
N GLY A 211 -0.29 11.10 0.76
CA GLY A 211 -0.70 12.31 1.48
C GLY A 211 -0.23 13.60 0.80
N LYS A 212 -0.87 14.73 1.14
CA LYS A 212 -0.60 16.07 0.60
C LYS A 212 0.88 16.46 0.64
N ILE A 213 1.53 16.33 1.79
CA ILE A 213 2.96 16.67 1.95
C ILE A 213 3.83 15.82 1.03
N PHE A 214 3.60 14.50 0.99
CA PHE A 214 4.35 13.61 0.10
C PHE A 214 4.14 13.99 -1.37
N TRP A 215 2.91 14.35 -1.74
CA TRP A 215 2.56 14.77 -3.09
C TRP A 215 3.29 16.05 -3.52
N ALA A 216 3.36 17.05 -2.64
CA ALA A 216 4.15 18.26 -2.87
C ALA A 216 5.65 17.98 -3.01
N LEU A 217 6.21 17.12 -2.14
CA LEU A 217 7.60 16.70 -2.21
C LEU A 217 7.91 15.95 -3.51
N LEU A 218 7.01 15.07 -3.95
CA LEU A 218 7.14 14.34 -5.19
C LEU A 218 7.16 15.30 -6.38
N SER A 219 6.21 16.24 -6.46
CA SER A 219 6.18 17.27 -7.51
C SER A 219 7.47 18.07 -7.58
N ARG A 220 7.95 18.57 -6.44
CA ARG A 220 9.22 19.30 -6.36
C ARG A 220 10.40 18.47 -6.86
N ASN A 221 10.54 17.24 -6.39
CA ASN A 221 11.69 16.40 -6.74
C ASN A 221 11.66 15.96 -8.20
N ILE A 222 10.48 15.74 -8.77
CA ILE A 222 10.30 15.51 -10.21
C ILE A 222 10.74 16.74 -11.01
N SER A 223 10.33 17.95 -10.59
CA SER A 223 10.78 19.18 -11.24
C SER A 223 12.30 19.32 -11.24
N ILE A 224 12.97 18.98 -10.11
CA ILE A 224 14.44 18.94 -10.01
C ILE A 224 15.05 17.91 -10.99
N GLY A 225 14.49 16.70 -11.06
CA GLY A 225 14.90 15.68 -12.02
C GLY A 225 14.72 16.13 -13.47
N LYS A 226 13.71 16.95 -13.73
CA LYS A 226 13.43 17.47 -15.06
C LYS A 226 14.26 18.69 -15.45
N GLU A 227 14.89 19.42 -14.52
CA GLU A 227 15.61 20.69 -14.77
C GLU A 227 16.49 20.68 -16.03
N ALA A 228 17.23 19.59 -16.27
CA ALA A 228 18.16 19.44 -17.38
C ALA A 228 17.49 19.16 -18.74
N SER A 229 16.17 18.91 -18.77
CA SER A 229 15.41 18.64 -19.99
C SER A 229 14.75 19.92 -20.51
N PRO A 230 14.78 20.19 -21.83
CA PRO A 230 13.96 21.24 -22.43
C PRO A 230 12.47 20.97 -22.19
N THR A 231 11.70 22.00 -21.87
CA THR A 231 10.24 21.94 -21.73
C THR A 231 9.65 23.31 -22.05
N ASN A 232 8.44 23.32 -22.60
CA ASN A 232 7.65 24.53 -22.78
C ASN A 232 6.96 24.97 -21.47
N TRP A 233 7.07 24.17 -20.41
CA TRP A 233 6.38 24.34 -19.13
C TRP A 233 7.35 24.37 -17.93
N PRO A 234 8.38 25.25 -17.92
CA PRO A 234 9.43 25.23 -16.90
C PRO A 234 8.93 25.57 -15.49
N ASP A 235 7.90 26.42 -15.40
CA ASP A 235 7.35 26.92 -14.14
C ASP A 235 6.12 26.13 -13.66
N MET A 236 5.68 25.14 -14.44
CA MET A 236 4.50 24.34 -14.10
C MET A 236 4.85 23.22 -13.11
N LEU A 237 3.88 22.76 -12.33
CA LEU A 237 4.01 21.60 -11.45
C LEU A 237 4.49 20.37 -12.24
N PHE A 238 5.38 19.59 -11.62
CA PHE A 238 6.09 18.48 -12.25
C PHE A 238 6.85 18.85 -13.54
N ARG A 239 7.07 20.15 -13.81
CA ARG A 239 7.78 20.68 -14.97
C ARG A 239 7.22 20.22 -16.32
N GLY A 240 5.89 20.07 -16.38
CA GLY A 240 5.15 19.71 -17.58
C GLY A 240 4.95 18.20 -17.82
N ILE A 241 5.33 17.33 -16.87
CA ILE A 241 5.02 15.90 -16.97
C ILE A 241 3.50 15.68 -17.03
N ASN A 242 3.09 14.75 -17.90
CA ASN A 242 1.72 14.26 -17.99
C ASN A 242 1.47 13.25 -16.85
N ILE A 243 0.45 13.47 -16.03
CA ILE A 243 0.19 12.64 -14.85
C ILE A 243 -1.18 12.01 -14.92
N ILE A 244 -1.18 10.70 -14.75
CA ILE A 244 -2.36 9.85 -14.64
C ILE A 244 -2.32 9.22 -13.25
N ILE A 245 -3.26 9.58 -12.39
CA ILE A 245 -3.41 8.95 -11.08
C ILE A 245 -4.53 7.90 -11.15
N CYS A 246 -4.33 6.78 -10.48
CA CYS A 246 -5.26 5.68 -10.39
C CYS A 246 -5.49 5.32 -8.92
N GLY A 247 -6.73 4.99 -8.57
CA GLY A 247 -7.00 4.45 -7.22
C GLY A 247 -8.43 4.65 -6.75
N ASP A 248 -8.58 4.48 -5.44
CA ASP A 248 -9.86 4.51 -4.76
C ASP A 248 -9.72 5.04 -3.33
N PHE A 249 -10.28 6.22 -3.06
CA PHE A 249 -10.21 6.86 -1.75
C PHE A 249 -11.04 6.19 -0.66
N HIS A 250 -11.87 5.20 -1.00
CA HIS A 250 -12.55 4.36 0.00
C HIS A 250 -11.65 3.21 0.50
N GLN A 251 -10.45 3.04 -0.07
CA GLN A 251 -9.45 2.13 0.46
C GLN A 251 -8.62 2.78 1.58
N PHE A 252 -7.40 2.30 1.80
CA PHE A 252 -6.54 2.78 2.88
C PHE A 252 -6.14 4.25 2.66
N PRO A 253 -6.25 5.09 3.71
CA PRO A 253 -5.71 6.45 3.69
C PRO A 253 -4.17 6.43 3.76
N PRO A 254 -3.51 7.60 3.66
CA PRO A 254 -2.07 7.68 3.80
C PRO A 254 -1.55 7.09 5.11
N VAL A 255 -0.49 6.29 5.01
CA VAL A 255 0.09 5.56 6.14
C VAL A 255 0.86 6.51 7.06
N ALA A 256 0.80 6.27 8.38
CA ALA A 256 1.53 7.01 9.40
C ALA A 256 1.36 8.54 9.32
N SER A 257 0.21 9.00 8.84
CA SER A 257 -0.13 10.40 8.64
C SER A 257 -1.47 10.74 9.31
N ALA A 258 -1.66 12.00 9.68
CA ALA A 258 -2.96 12.47 10.15
C ALA A 258 -4.01 12.34 9.03
N LYS A 259 -5.28 12.07 9.38
CA LYS A 259 -6.37 11.98 8.40
C LYS A 259 -6.50 13.25 7.53
N SER A 260 -6.23 14.40 8.11
CA SER A 260 -6.24 15.69 7.42
C SER A 260 -5.20 15.80 6.31
N GLN A 261 -4.21 14.88 6.24
CA GLN A 261 -3.20 14.85 5.19
C GLN A 261 -3.62 14.04 3.94
N ALA A 262 -4.79 13.40 3.94
CA ALA A 262 -5.31 12.76 2.74
C ALA A 262 -5.63 13.81 1.66
N LEU A 263 -5.42 13.46 0.38
CA LEU A 263 -5.63 14.38 -0.76
C LEU A 263 -7.09 14.83 -0.89
N TYR A 264 -8.04 13.96 -0.54
CA TYR A 264 -9.48 14.26 -0.54
C TYR A 264 -9.93 15.08 0.68
N TYR A 265 -9.03 15.41 1.61
CA TYR A 265 -9.34 16.25 2.76
C TYR A 265 -8.93 17.71 2.46
N PRO A 266 -9.88 18.67 2.44
CA PRO A 266 -9.57 20.07 2.16
C PRO A 266 -8.48 20.64 3.07
N THR A 267 -7.68 21.55 2.54
CA THR A 267 -6.64 22.22 3.32
C THR A 267 -7.21 23.44 4.06
N SER A 268 -6.70 23.74 5.25
CA SER A 268 -6.93 25.00 5.97
C SER A 268 -5.72 25.90 5.87
N LEU A 269 -5.91 27.15 5.42
CA LEU A 269 -4.83 28.15 5.36
C LEU A 269 -4.29 28.53 6.74
N GLU A 270 -5.08 28.33 7.80
CA GLU A 270 -4.71 28.71 9.18
C GLU A 270 -3.89 27.62 9.88
N TYR A 271 -4.13 26.35 9.57
CA TYR A 271 -3.61 25.22 10.36
C TYR A 271 -2.70 24.27 9.58
N ASP A 272 -2.83 24.19 8.25
CA ASP A 272 -2.02 23.28 7.46
C ASP A 272 -0.72 23.94 6.99
N THR A 273 0.35 23.15 6.90
CA THR A 273 1.65 23.61 6.41
C THR A 273 1.59 24.02 4.94
N THR A 274 2.52 24.87 4.50
CA THR A 274 2.67 25.28 3.11
C THR A 274 2.76 24.08 2.16
N GLU A 275 3.51 23.03 2.53
CA GLU A 275 3.63 21.80 1.74
C GLU A 275 2.31 21.06 1.62
N SER A 276 1.51 21.02 2.69
CA SER A 276 0.18 20.40 2.65
C SER A 276 -0.76 21.19 1.73
N GLN A 277 -0.71 22.53 1.81
CA GLN A 277 -1.49 23.42 0.93
C GLN A 277 -1.08 23.25 -0.55
N ILE A 278 0.22 23.20 -0.84
CA ILE A 278 0.74 22.93 -2.19
C ILE A 278 0.28 21.55 -2.67
N GLY A 279 0.40 20.53 -1.82
CA GLY A 279 -0.03 19.16 -2.14
C GLY A 279 -1.51 19.10 -2.50
N TRP A 280 -2.35 19.81 -1.76
CA TRP A 280 -3.77 19.90 -2.07
C TRP A 280 -4.03 20.65 -3.38
N ALA A 281 -3.38 21.80 -3.60
CA ALA A 281 -3.52 22.57 -4.84
C ALA A 281 -3.10 21.77 -6.09
N ILE A 282 -2.04 20.96 -5.99
CA ILE A 282 -1.64 20.05 -7.08
C ILE A 282 -2.75 19.04 -7.36
N TYR A 283 -3.38 18.49 -6.31
CA TYR A 283 -4.48 17.52 -6.48
C TYR A 283 -5.71 18.16 -7.13
N GLU A 284 -6.00 19.44 -6.86
CA GLU A 284 -7.09 20.17 -7.51
C GLU A 284 -6.89 20.38 -9.03
N GLU A 285 -5.67 20.27 -9.55
CA GLU A 285 -5.43 20.31 -11.00
C GLU A 285 -6.04 19.12 -11.75
N PHE A 286 -6.35 18.01 -11.06
CA PHE A 286 -6.94 16.81 -11.65
C PHE A 286 -8.44 16.97 -11.87
N THR A 287 -8.77 17.84 -12.83
CA THR A 287 -10.16 18.17 -13.21
C THR A 287 -10.80 17.13 -14.14
N THR A 288 -9.99 16.37 -14.87
CA THR A 288 -10.49 15.29 -15.73
C THR A 288 -10.51 13.98 -14.95
N VAL A 289 -11.71 13.51 -14.60
CA VAL A 289 -11.92 12.28 -13.83
C VAL A 289 -12.73 11.28 -14.65
N VAL A 290 -12.20 10.06 -14.79
CA VAL A 290 -12.91 8.92 -15.39
C VAL A 290 -13.20 7.90 -14.31
N THR A 291 -14.48 7.69 -14.00
CA THR A 291 -14.90 6.71 -12.98
C THR A 291 -15.27 5.37 -13.61
N LEU A 292 -14.50 4.33 -13.32
CA LEU A 292 -14.81 2.94 -13.67
C LEU A 292 -15.88 2.41 -12.71
N LYS A 293 -17.02 1.99 -13.26
CA LYS A 293 -18.21 1.57 -12.49
C LYS A 293 -18.49 0.07 -12.57
N GLU A 294 -18.02 -0.58 -13.64
CA GLU A 294 -18.30 -2.00 -13.88
C GLU A 294 -17.37 -2.87 -13.06
N GLN A 295 -17.95 -3.82 -12.32
CA GLN A 295 -17.23 -4.73 -11.47
C GLN A 295 -16.81 -5.97 -12.27
N MET A 296 -15.51 -6.26 -12.29
CA MET A 296 -14.94 -7.33 -13.13
C MET A 296 -14.55 -8.57 -12.32
N HIS A 297 -14.36 -8.44 -11.00
CA HIS A 297 -13.88 -9.54 -10.15
C HIS A 297 -15.01 -10.24 -9.40
N VAL A 298 -16.04 -9.49 -8.98
CA VAL A 298 -17.14 -10.01 -8.16
C VAL A 298 -18.39 -10.13 -9.03
N THR A 299 -18.82 -11.36 -9.26
CA THR A 299 -20.02 -11.69 -10.05
C THR A 299 -21.24 -11.99 -9.18
N ASP A 300 -21.03 -12.34 -7.92
CA ASP A 300 -22.09 -12.61 -6.95
C ASP A 300 -22.77 -11.30 -6.50
N LEU A 301 -24.10 -11.24 -6.67
CA LEU A 301 -24.89 -10.04 -6.40
C LEU A 301 -25.02 -9.72 -4.92
N GLU A 302 -25.04 -10.73 -4.04
CA GLU A 302 -25.12 -10.54 -2.59
C GLU A 302 -23.79 -9.95 -2.08
N TRP A 303 -22.66 -10.50 -2.53
CA TRP A 303 -21.34 -9.96 -2.26
C TRP A 303 -21.13 -8.57 -2.84
N LEU A 304 -21.59 -8.33 -4.07
CA LEU A 304 -21.50 -7.01 -4.70
C LEU A 304 -22.25 -5.95 -3.88
N ARG A 305 -23.51 -6.25 -3.50
CA ARG A 305 -24.32 -5.37 -2.66
C ARG A 305 -23.63 -5.12 -1.31
N PHE A 306 -23.11 -6.16 -0.68
CA PHE A 306 -22.38 -6.02 0.58
C PHE A 306 -21.16 -5.10 0.42
N LEU A 307 -20.31 -5.32 -0.59
CA LEU A 307 -19.10 -4.51 -0.81
C LEU A 307 -19.43 -3.05 -1.10
N GLN A 308 -20.50 -2.78 -1.87
CA GLN A 308 -20.98 -1.43 -2.12
C GLN A 308 -21.47 -0.76 -0.83
N HIS A 309 -22.26 -1.47 -0.01
CA HIS A 309 -22.71 -0.95 1.29
C HIS A 309 -21.52 -0.70 2.23
N LEU A 310 -20.56 -1.63 2.28
CA LEU A 310 -19.36 -1.52 3.11
C LEU A 310 -18.55 -0.29 2.73
N ARG A 311 -18.35 -0.07 1.43
CA ARG A 311 -17.60 1.08 0.89
C ARG A 311 -18.12 2.42 1.40
N PHE A 312 -19.44 2.59 1.51
CA PHE A 312 -20.07 3.83 1.96
C PHE A 312 -20.47 3.83 3.44
N GLY A 313 -20.13 2.79 4.21
CA GLY A 313 -20.54 2.66 5.60
C GLY A 313 -22.04 2.46 5.81
N GLN A 314 -22.74 1.92 4.81
CA GLN A 314 -24.18 1.67 4.79
C GLN A 314 -24.53 0.19 5.03
N VAL A 315 -23.71 -0.51 5.80
CA VAL A 315 -23.87 -1.96 6.04
C VAL A 315 -25.19 -2.23 6.77
N GLU A 316 -26.00 -3.10 6.18
CA GLU A 316 -27.32 -3.49 6.70
C GLU A 316 -27.24 -4.75 7.57
N VAL A 317 -28.31 -5.05 8.31
CA VAL A 317 -28.40 -6.24 9.17
C VAL A 317 -28.25 -7.53 8.35
N ASP A 318 -28.86 -7.58 7.16
CA ASP A 318 -28.77 -8.75 6.28
C ASP A 318 -27.33 -8.99 5.82
N ASN A 319 -26.56 -7.92 5.54
CA ASN A 319 -25.15 -8.04 5.21
C ASN A 319 -24.33 -8.63 6.37
N ILE A 320 -24.61 -8.21 7.61
CA ILE A 320 -23.94 -8.74 8.80
C ILE A 320 -24.31 -10.21 9.02
N ASN A 321 -25.58 -10.58 8.79
CA ASN A 321 -26.03 -11.96 8.91
C ASN A 321 -25.34 -12.86 7.88
N MET A 322 -25.22 -12.41 6.62
CA MET A 322 -24.43 -13.09 5.59
C MET A 322 -22.96 -13.28 6.05
N LEU A 323 -22.28 -12.24 6.55
CA LEU A 323 -20.91 -12.39 7.03
C LEU A 323 -20.77 -13.40 8.18
N ARG A 324 -21.77 -13.46 9.06
CA ARG A 324 -21.75 -14.39 10.20
C ARG A 324 -21.84 -15.85 9.77
N THR A 325 -22.46 -16.17 8.62
CA THR A 325 -22.46 -17.54 8.09
C THR A 325 -21.08 -17.99 7.63
N LEU A 326 -20.14 -17.06 7.43
CA LEU A 326 -18.76 -17.35 7.03
C LEU A 326 -17.82 -17.55 8.23
N ILE A 327 -18.30 -17.36 9.46
CA ILE A 327 -17.49 -17.56 10.66
C ILE A 327 -17.28 -19.06 10.87
N VAL A 328 -16.04 -19.51 10.69
CA VAL A 328 -15.66 -20.87 11.04
C VAL A 328 -15.54 -20.98 12.56
N THR A 329 -16.51 -21.61 13.23
CA THR A 329 -16.42 -21.94 14.66
C THR A 329 -15.84 -23.33 14.87
N LYS A 330 -15.25 -23.58 16.06
CA LYS A 330 -14.75 -24.92 16.44
C LYS A 330 -15.85 -25.98 16.50
N ASP A 331 -17.09 -25.52 16.66
CA ASP A 331 -18.27 -26.35 16.85
C ASP A 331 -19.05 -26.58 15.56
N LEU A 332 -18.55 -26.07 14.42
CA LEU A 332 -19.08 -26.47 13.11
C LEU A 332 -18.74 -27.94 12.90
N GLU A 333 -19.76 -28.78 13.07
CA GLU A 333 -19.77 -30.21 12.75
C GLU A 333 -19.53 -30.48 11.24
N ASP A 334 -19.38 -29.43 10.42
CA ASP A 334 -19.32 -29.47 8.95
C ASP A 334 -17.97 -29.92 8.34
N GLY A 335 -17.08 -30.55 9.11
CA GLY A 335 -15.93 -31.25 8.53
C GLY A 335 -14.93 -30.38 7.76
N VAL A 336 -14.78 -29.10 8.14
CA VAL A 336 -13.76 -28.20 7.56
C VAL A 336 -12.37 -28.69 7.95
N ASP A 337 -11.69 -29.30 6.98
CA ASP A 337 -10.33 -29.79 7.13
C ASP A 337 -9.33 -28.76 6.58
N PHE A 338 -8.70 -28.00 7.47
CA PHE A 338 -7.66 -27.02 7.12
C PHE A 338 -6.40 -27.65 6.51
N ALA A 339 -6.27 -28.98 6.52
CA ALA A 339 -5.19 -29.67 5.85
C ALA A 339 -5.52 -30.02 4.38
N LYS A 340 -6.76 -29.77 3.91
CA LYS A 340 -7.20 -30.05 2.53
C LYS A 340 -7.55 -28.78 1.77
N GLU A 341 -7.60 -28.89 0.44
CA GLU A 341 -8.11 -27.85 -0.44
C GLU A 341 -9.57 -27.48 -0.10
N PRO A 342 -9.97 -26.19 -0.19
CA PRO A 342 -9.15 -25.03 -0.58
C PRO A 342 -8.33 -24.42 0.59
N TRP A 343 -8.48 -24.93 1.81
CA TRP A 343 -7.96 -24.32 3.03
C TRP A 343 -6.46 -24.50 3.23
N GLN A 344 -5.90 -25.62 2.75
CA GLN A 344 -4.48 -25.92 2.85
C GLN A 344 -3.60 -24.81 2.25
N ASN A 345 -4.08 -24.19 1.18
CA ASN A 345 -3.38 -23.15 0.43
C ASN A 345 -4.07 -21.77 0.53
N ALA A 346 -5.02 -21.61 1.46
CA ALA A 346 -5.73 -20.35 1.63
C ALA A 346 -4.78 -19.25 2.12
N ALA A 347 -4.86 -18.07 1.48
CA ALA A 347 -4.18 -16.88 1.95
C ALA A 347 -4.81 -16.36 3.25
N LEU A 348 -4.00 -16.10 4.27
CA LEU A 348 -4.46 -15.55 5.55
C LEU A 348 -4.15 -14.06 5.63
N VAL A 349 -5.19 -13.26 5.87
CA VAL A 349 -5.08 -11.81 6.06
C VAL A 349 -5.32 -11.48 7.53
N THR A 350 -4.39 -10.72 8.14
CA THR A 350 -4.51 -10.30 9.54
C THR A 350 -4.08 -8.86 9.72
N PRO A 351 -4.75 -8.08 10.58
CA PRO A 351 -4.35 -6.70 10.87
C PRO A 351 -3.06 -6.61 11.69
N ARG A 352 -2.60 -7.71 12.30
CA ARG A 352 -1.45 -7.70 13.22
C ARG A 352 -0.22 -8.33 12.56
N HIS A 353 0.82 -7.51 12.37
CA HIS A 353 2.08 -7.96 11.80
C HIS A 353 2.76 -9.10 12.58
N GLY A 354 2.64 -9.11 13.91
CA GLY A 354 3.16 -10.20 14.75
C GLY A 354 2.48 -11.55 14.46
N VAL A 355 1.16 -11.53 14.32
CA VAL A 355 0.37 -12.74 13.98
C VAL A 355 0.74 -13.24 12.59
N ARG A 356 0.89 -12.33 11.60
CA ARG A 356 1.37 -12.66 10.26
C ARG A 356 2.73 -13.34 10.29
N ARG A 357 3.68 -12.83 11.08
CA ARG A 357 5.02 -13.43 11.22
C ARG A 357 4.94 -14.86 11.76
N TRP A 358 4.22 -15.07 12.86
CA TRP A 358 4.10 -16.40 13.47
C TRP A 358 3.43 -17.41 12.54
N TRP A 359 2.38 -17.00 11.80
CA TRP A 359 1.76 -17.88 10.81
C TRP A 359 2.66 -18.20 9.64
N ASN A 360 3.35 -17.21 9.07
CA ASN A 360 4.30 -17.45 7.99
C ASN A 360 5.43 -18.38 8.43
N GLU A 361 5.95 -18.19 9.65
CA GLU A 361 6.98 -19.06 10.23
C GLU A 361 6.45 -20.50 10.38
N ALA A 362 5.27 -20.69 10.99
CA ALA A 362 4.66 -22.01 11.14
C ALA A 362 4.39 -22.68 9.78
N ALA A 363 3.94 -21.92 8.78
CA ALA A 363 3.67 -22.41 7.42
C ALA A 363 4.96 -22.88 6.72
N VAL A 364 6.04 -22.12 6.83
CA VAL A 364 7.36 -22.49 6.29
C VAL A 364 7.87 -23.78 6.94
N TRP A 365 7.81 -23.88 8.27
CA TRP A 365 8.22 -25.10 8.98
C TRP A 365 7.39 -26.31 8.59
N LYS A 366 6.07 -26.16 8.47
CA LYS A 366 5.17 -27.23 7.99
C LYS A 366 5.58 -27.68 6.59
N LYS A 367 5.78 -26.74 5.66
CA LYS A 367 6.17 -27.04 4.27
C LYS A 367 7.51 -27.77 4.18
N CYS A 368 8.53 -27.31 4.91
CA CYS A 368 9.84 -27.96 4.96
C CYS A 368 9.76 -29.42 5.46
N ARG A 369 8.92 -29.69 6.47
CA ARG A 369 8.70 -31.06 6.97
C ARG A 369 7.98 -31.94 5.96
N GLU A 370 7.01 -31.40 5.24
CA GLU A 370 6.23 -32.15 4.25
C GLU A 370 7.02 -32.45 2.96
N THR A 371 7.84 -31.51 2.50
CA THR A 371 8.59 -31.67 1.24
C THR A 371 10.02 -32.16 1.43
N GLY A 372 10.54 -32.16 2.66
CA GLY A 372 11.95 -32.45 2.96
C GLY A 372 12.92 -31.34 2.51
N HIS A 373 12.42 -30.16 2.12
CA HIS A 373 13.27 -29.04 1.72
C HIS A 373 14.00 -28.43 2.92
N GLN A 374 15.26 -28.06 2.72
CA GLN A 374 16.07 -27.40 3.74
C GLN A 374 15.59 -25.95 3.97
N LEU A 375 15.43 -25.57 5.24
CA LEU A 375 15.16 -24.19 5.62
C LEU A 375 16.48 -23.45 5.80
N TYR A 376 16.67 -22.37 5.04
CA TYR A 376 17.79 -21.45 5.23
C TYR A 376 17.37 -20.28 6.12
N ILE A 377 18.14 -20.04 7.18
CA ILE A 377 17.93 -18.92 8.10
C ILE A 377 19.05 -17.90 7.88
N CYS A 378 18.72 -16.80 7.22
CA CYS A 378 19.64 -15.68 7.01
C CYS A 378 19.51 -14.68 8.16
N GLN A 379 20.47 -14.67 9.08
CA GLN A 379 20.52 -13.69 10.15
C GLN A 379 21.14 -12.38 9.63
N ALA A 380 20.54 -11.25 9.97
CA ALA A 380 21.10 -9.94 9.67
C ALA A 380 22.12 -9.55 10.74
N THR A 381 23.26 -8.99 10.30
CA THR A 381 24.27 -8.42 11.19
C THR A 381 24.18 -6.91 11.13
N ASP A 382 23.74 -6.30 12.23
CA ASP A 382 23.69 -4.84 12.33
C ASP A 382 25.10 -4.28 12.62
N THR A 383 25.46 -3.18 11.95
CA THR A 383 26.73 -2.49 12.12
C THR A 383 26.55 -0.98 12.26
N ILE A 384 27.42 -0.32 13.01
CA ILE A 384 27.54 1.15 13.05
C ILE A 384 28.90 1.52 12.46
N LYS A 385 28.88 2.27 11.35
CA LYS A 385 30.09 2.69 10.61
C LYS A 385 31.01 1.51 10.25
N GLY A 386 30.43 0.38 9.85
CA GLY A 386 31.16 -0.84 9.48
C GLY A 386 31.71 -1.64 10.65
N LYS A 387 31.42 -1.27 11.91
CA LYS A 387 31.79 -2.04 13.09
C LYS A 387 30.58 -2.82 13.63
N PRO A 388 30.76 -4.08 14.06
CA PRO A 388 29.71 -4.81 14.77
C PRO A 388 29.26 -4.04 16.01
N LEU A 389 27.97 -4.10 16.31
CA LEU A 389 27.43 -3.54 17.53
C LEU A 389 28.00 -4.25 18.76
N THR A 390 28.29 -3.48 19.81
CA THR A 390 28.58 -4.03 21.14
C THR A 390 27.32 -4.65 21.75
N MET A 391 27.47 -5.60 22.69
CA MET A 391 26.34 -6.20 23.43
C MET A 391 25.39 -5.15 24.04
N LYS A 392 25.95 -4.02 24.51
CA LYS A 392 25.17 -2.90 25.05
C LYS A 392 24.34 -2.22 23.96
N GLU A 393 24.94 -1.96 22.79
CA GLU A 393 24.23 -1.36 21.65
C GLU A 393 23.19 -2.31 21.04
N GLN A 394 23.49 -3.62 20.97
CA GLN A 394 22.53 -4.66 20.57
C GLN A 394 21.35 -4.69 21.54
N TYR A 395 21.60 -4.74 22.84
CA TYR A 395 20.55 -4.70 23.85
C TYR A 395 19.72 -3.41 23.77
N PHE A 396 20.36 -2.25 23.55
CA PHE A 396 19.65 -0.99 23.31
C PHE A 396 18.81 -1.01 22.02
N LEU A 397 19.30 -1.65 20.97
CA LEU A 397 18.56 -1.82 19.71
C LEU A 397 17.37 -2.76 19.86
N GLU A 398 17.53 -3.86 20.59
CA GLU A 398 16.48 -4.83 20.88
C GLU A 398 15.43 -4.29 21.87
N SER A 399 15.85 -3.44 22.82
CA SER A 399 14.97 -2.82 23.83
C SER A 399 14.32 -1.51 23.38
N ARG A 400 14.63 -1.00 22.19
CA ARG A 400 13.92 0.13 21.60
C ARG A 400 12.48 -0.27 21.28
N ASN A 401 11.57 0.13 22.15
CA ASN A 401 10.14 0.02 21.88
C ASN A 401 9.78 0.81 20.62
N PHE A 402 8.90 0.24 19.80
CA PHE A 402 8.25 0.98 18.75
C PHE A 402 7.37 2.07 19.39
N THR A 403 7.47 3.29 18.87
CA THR A 403 6.45 4.31 19.17
C THR A 403 5.08 3.83 18.69
N GLU A 404 3.99 4.41 19.23
CA GLU A 404 2.62 4.12 18.76
C GLU A 404 2.43 4.35 17.25
N THR A 405 3.32 5.13 16.64
CA THR A 405 3.37 5.42 15.20
C THR A 405 4.27 4.47 14.38
N GLY A 406 4.82 3.41 14.99
CA GLY A 406 5.66 2.42 14.31
C GLY A 406 7.04 2.95 13.89
N GLN A 407 7.46 4.12 14.35
CA GLN A 407 8.80 4.66 14.10
C GLN A 407 9.79 4.09 15.11
N ARG A 408 10.99 3.75 14.62
CA ARG A 408 12.15 3.37 15.41
C ARG A 408 12.69 4.62 16.11
N THR A 409 12.52 4.76 17.42
CA THR A 409 13.21 5.76 18.24
C THR A 409 14.61 5.31 18.59
#